data_AF-A0A349PN27-F1
#
_entry.id   AF-A0A349PN27-F1
#
_cell.length_a   1.000
_cell.length_b   1.000
_cell.length_c   1.000
_cell.angle_alpha   90.00
_cell.angle_beta   90.00
_cell.angle_gamma   90.00
#
_symmetry.space_group_name_H-M   'P 1'
#
loop_
_entity.id
_entity.type
_entity.pdbx_description
1 polymer ?
#
loop_
_entity_poly.entity_id
_entity_poly.type
_entity_poly.pdbx_seq_one_letter_code
_entity_poly.pdbx_strand_id
1 'polypeptide(L)' 'MGAIIDPPLSSVLQPAREMGREAAKLLIAQIENLTTFKPQTIVLNGQLNIRESSVLEQK' A
#
# COMPACT_ATOMS: atom_id res chain seq x y z
N MET A 1 10.33 8.70 -4.53
CA MET A 1 9.89 9.52 -5.67
C MET A 1 9.26 10.83 -5.21
N GLY A 2 8.12 10.85 -4.51
CA GLY A 2 7.48 12.13 -4.12
C GLY A 2 8.32 13.06 -3.21
N ALA A 3 9.27 12.53 -2.45
CA ALA A 3 10.12 13.32 -1.55
C ALA A 3 11.34 14.01 -2.21
N ILE A 4 11.65 13.70 -3.48
CA ILE A 4 12.81 14.28 -4.19
C ILE A 4 12.41 15.31 -5.25
N ILE A 5 11.13 15.67 -5.29
CA ILE A 5 10.53 16.70 -6.15
C ILE A 5 10.35 17.96 -5.29
N ASP A 6 10.41 19.15 -5.89
CA ASP A 6 10.18 20.42 -5.19
C ASP A 6 8.97 21.17 -5.79
N PRO A 7 7.93 21.49 -4.98
CA PRO A 7 7.73 21.04 -3.61
C PRO A 7 7.53 19.52 -3.55
N PRO A 8 7.91 18.85 -2.46
CA PRO A 8 7.73 17.42 -2.34
C PRO A 8 6.23 17.08 -2.30
N LEU A 9 5.89 15.99 -2.98
CA LEU A 9 4.50 15.63 -3.29
C LEU A 9 3.82 14.94 -2.12
N SER A 10 2.66 15.43 -1.70
CA SER A 10 1.74 14.66 -0.85
C SER A 10 1.36 13.35 -1.54
N SER A 11 1.23 12.27 -0.76
CA SER A 11 1.02 10.94 -1.31
C SER A 11 0.29 10.03 -0.33
N VAL A 12 -0.28 8.93 -0.82
CA VAL A 12 -0.77 7.85 0.04
C VAL A 12 0.33 6.79 0.15
N LEU A 13 0.91 6.64 1.34
CA LEU A 13 1.86 5.58 1.66
C LEU A 13 1.15 4.23 1.60
N GLN A 14 1.68 3.35 0.74
CA GLN A 14 1.18 1.99 0.59
C GLN A 14 1.86 1.07 1.61
N PRO A 15 1.13 0.19 2.32
CA PRO A 15 1.70 -0.80 3.23
C PRO A 15 2.31 -1.97 2.43
N ALA A 16 3.30 -1.67 1.58
CA ALA A 16 3.80 -2.58 0.55
C ALA A 16 4.41 -3.86 1.11
N ARG A 17 5.04 -3.78 2.29
CA ARG A 17 5.61 -4.95 2.96
C ARG A 17 4.52 -5.90 3.43
N GLU A 18 3.47 -5.37 4.03
CA GLU A 18 2.30 -6.11 4.48
C GLU A 18 1.55 -6.71 3.29
N MET A 19 1.37 -5.94 2.21
CA MET A 19 0.80 -6.44 0.95
C MET A 19 1.56 -7.65 0.43
N GLY A 20 2.89 -7.57 0.36
CA GLY A 20 3.72 -8.69 -0.08
C GLY A 20 3.61 -9.91 0.83
N ARG A 21 3.60 -9.69 2.15
CA ARG A 21 3.43 -10.78 3.13
C ARG A 21 2.08 -11.49 2.97
N GLU A 22 0.99 -10.74 2.89
CA GLU A 22 -0.35 -11.33 2.76
C GLU A 22 -0.52 -12.03 1.42
N ALA A 23 0.02 -11.46 0.33
CA ALA A 23 0.04 -12.11 -0.98
C ALA A 23 0.80 -13.44 -0.96
N ALA A 24 1.98 -13.48 -0.32
CA ALA A 24 2.77 -14.72 -0.20
C ALA A 24 2.03 -15.78 0.61
N LYS A 25 1.37 -15.42 1.72
CA LYS A 25 0.55 -16.34 2.50
C LYS A 25 -0.62 -16.90 1.69
N LEU A 26 -1.34 -16.06 0.95
CA LEU A 26 -2.44 -16.50 0.10
C LEU A 26 -1.95 -17.48 -0.98
N LEU A 27 -0.80 -17.20 -1.60
CA LEU A 27 -0.20 -18.07 -2.60
C LEU A 27 0.19 -19.43 -2.01
N ILE A 28 0.86 -19.45 -0.86
CA ILE A 28 1.22 -20.69 -0.17
C ILE A 28 -0.03 -21.51 0.16
N ALA A 29 -1.05 -20.87 0.74
CA ALA A 29 -2.31 -21.52 1.06
C ALA A 29 -3.00 -22.12 -0.17
N GLN A 30 -2.90 -21.46 -1.33
CA GLN A 30 -3.42 -21.96 -2.60
C GLN A 30 -2.63 -23.17 -3.12
N ILE A 31 -1.29 -23.15 -3.04
CA ILE A 31 -0.43 -24.27 -3.45
C ILE A 31 -0.68 -25.50 -2.56
N GLU A 32 -0.86 -25.29 -1.26
CA GLU A 32 -1.10 -26.37 -0.30
C GLU A 32 -2.53 -26.94 -0.38
N ASN A 33 -3.50 -26.18 -0.91
CA ASN A 33 -4.92 -26.58 -0.97
C ASN A 33 -5.49 -26.46 -2.40
N LEU A 34 -4.92 -27.23 -3.34
CA LEU A 34 -5.17 -27.12 -4.78
C LEU A 34 -6.65 -27.28 -5.21
N THR A 35 -7.46 -28.04 -4.46
CA THR A 35 -8.83 -28.38 -4.85
C THR A 35 -9.92 -27.54 -4.15
N THR A 36 -9.56 -26.79 -3.11
CA THR A 36 -10.53 -26.12 -2.23
C THR A 36 -10.23 -24.64 -1.99
N PHE A 37 -9.20 -24.09 -2.64
CA PHE A 37 -8.86 -22.69 -2.45
C PHE A 37 -9.97 -21.76 -2.98
N LYS A 38 -10.49 -20.91 -2.09
CA LYS A 38 -11.44 -19.84 -2.43
C LYS A 38 -10.66 -18.53 -2.58
N PRO A 39 -10.85 -17.76 -3.67
CA PRO A 39 -10.26 -16.43 -3.80
C PRO A 39 -10.64 -15.53 -2.62
N GLN A 40 -9.65 -14.80 -2.10
CA GLN A 40 -9.82 -13.90 -0.97
C GLN A 40 -9.39 -12.48 -1.35
N THR A 41 -10.13 -11.49 -0.86
CA THR A 41 -9.76 -10.08 -0.97
C THR A 41 -9.42 -9.56 0.43
N ILE A 42 -8.18 -9.10 0.58
CA ILE A 42 -7.69 -8.48 1.82
C ILE A 42 -7.48 -6.99 1.53
N VAL A 43 -8.12 -6.14 2.33
CA VAL A 43 -7.98 -4.68 2.24
C VAL A 43 -7.00 -4.21 3.30
N LEU A 44 -5.92 -3.54 2.87
CA LEU A 44 -4.94 -2.93 3.75
C LEU A 44 -5.02 -1.41 3.60
N ASN A 45 -4.99 -0.69 4.74
CA ASN A 45 -5.13 0.76 4.74
C ASN A 45 -3.81 1.44 4.38
N GLY A 46 -3.87 2.29 3.36
CA GLY A 46 -2.83 3.29 3.12
C GLY A 46 -2.85 4.40 4.17
N GLN A 47 -1.76 5.15 4.25
CA GLN A 47 -1.66 6.30 5.14
C GLN A 47 -1.43 7.57 4.33
N LEU A 48 -2.21 8.61 4.58
CA LEU A 48 -1.98 9.90 3.94
C LEU A 48 -0.70 10.52 4.49
N ASN A 49 0.21 10.88 3.59
CA ASN A 49 1.46 11.56 3.88
C ASN A 49 1.44 12.93 3.21
N ILE A 50 1.07 13.93 4.00
CA ILE A 50 0.93 15.32 3.58
C ILE A 50 2.32 15.95 3.51
N ARG A 51 2.56 16.68 2.41
CA ARG A 51 3.75 17.48 2.15
C ARG A 51 3.37 18.84 1.59
N GLU A 52 4.37 19.66 1.33
CA GLU A 52 4.29 21.05 0.88
C GLU A 52 3.44 21.23 -0.36
N SER A 53 3.37 20.22 -1.26
CA SER A 53 2.51 20.28 -2.44
C SER A 53 0.99 20.30 -2.16
N SER A 54 0.55 20.22 -0.91
CA SER A 54 -0.88 20.23 -0.55
C SER A 54 -1.19 21.04 0.71
N VAL A 55 -0.24 21.86 1.18
CA VAL A 55 -0.46 22.83 2.25
C VAL A 55 -0.61 24.20 1.60
N LEU A 56 -1.68 24.94 1.94
CA LEU A 56 -1.80 26.34 1.54
C LEU A 56 -0.81 27.17 2.36
N GLU A 57 0.03 27.98 1.70
CA GLU A 57 0.82 28.99 2.41
C GLU A 57 -0.13 29.93 3.15
N GLN A 58 -0.03 29.96 4.49
CA GLN A 58 -0.67 31.00 5.28
C GLN A 58 0.17 32.27 5.12
N LYS A 59 -0.39 33.26 4.41
CA LYS A 59 0.13 34.64 4.36
C LYS A 59 -0.13 35.37 5.67
#